data_AF-A0A521E2R4-F1
#
_entry.id   AF-A0A521E2R4-F1
#
_cell.length_a   1.000
_cell.length_b   1.000
_cell.length_c   1.000
_cell.angle_alpha   90.00
_cell.angle_beta   90.00
_cell.angle_gamma   90.00
#
_symmetry.space_group_name_H-M   'P 1'
#
loop_
_entity.id
_entity.type
_entity.pdbx_description
1 polymer ?
#
loop_
_entity_poly.entity_id
_entity_poly.type
_entity_poly.pdbx_seq_one_letter_code
_entity_poly.pdbx_strand_id
1 'polypeptide(L)'
;MLQKNTISKIEEVSPNFIGFNILILFVFVIWWYNVISTFIFGHYSLSGEKQMFEIFIYTVGSFVLPLLYTFYILGYIDYNKIKKQSLYFKLIGLAWLPAIILLINFIYIQSTIDNRVYFE
;
A
#
# COMPACT_ATOMS: atom_id res chain seq x y z
N MET A 1 -41.87 -24.32 16.72
CA MET A 1 -41.03 -23.19 16.24
C MET A 1 -39.64 -23.72 15.96
N LEU A 2 -39.32 -23.97 14.69
CA LEU A 2 -37.96 -24.33 14.28
C LEU A 2 -37.14 -23.05 14.23
N GLN A 3 -36.31 -22.86 15.26
CA GLN A 3 -35.29 -21.83 15.28
C GLN A 3 -34.32 -22.18 14.14
N LYS A 4 -34.54 -21.52 12.99
CA LYS A 4 -33.69 -21.64 11.81
C LYS A 4 -32.33 -21.13 12.24
N ASN A 5 -31.41 -22.04 12.58
CA ASN A 5 -30.02 -21.72 12.84
C ASN A 5 -29.52 -20.94 11.62
N THR A 6 -29.46 -19.63 11.76
CA THR A 6 -28.71 -18.73 10.89
C THR A 6 -27.25 -19.03 11.15
N ILE A 7 -26.80 -20.21 10.74
CA ILE A 7 -25.39 -20.49 10.47
C ILE A 7 -25.05 -19.43 9.46
N SER A 8 -24.35 -18.39 9.91
CA SER A 8 -23.87 -17.35 9.01
C SER A 8 -23.02 -18.09 7.99
N LYS A 9 -23.51 -18.21 6.75
CA LYS A 9 -22.71 -18.66 5.63
C LYS A 9 -21.42 -17.86 5.73
N ILE A 10 -20.33 -18.54 6.09
CA ILE A 10 -19.00 -18.00 5.92
C ILE A 10 -18.94 -17.75 4.43
N GLU A 11 -18.88 -16.49 4.03
CA GLU A 11 -18.76 -16.11 2.62
C GLU A 11 -17.53 -16.82 2.09
N GLU A 12 -17.75 -17.83 1.24
CA GLU A 12 -16.65 -18.50 0.56
C GLU A 12 -15.95 -17.47 -0.31
N VAL A 13 -14.71 -17.16 0.04
CA VAL A 13 -13.88 -16.27 -0.77
C VAL A 13 -13.57 -17.00 -2.07
N SER A 14 -13.95 -16.38 -3.19
CA SER A 14 -13.72 -16.93 -4.52
C SER A 14 -12.24 -17.26 -4.74
N PRO A 15 -11.88 -18.46 -5.26
CA PRO A 15 -10.51 -18.80 -5.62
C PRO A 15 -9.87 -17.77 -6.57
N ASN A 16 -10.66 -17.19 -7.48
CA ASN A 16 -10.19 -16.15 -8.39
C ASN A 16 -9.81 -14.87 -7.64
N PHE A 17 -10.55 -14.52 -6.59
CA PHE A 17 -10.19 -13.39 -5.72
C PHE A 17 -8.86 -13.67 -5.01
N ILE A 18 -8.68 -14.86 -4.44
CA ILE A 18 -7.42 -15.24 -3.77
C ILE A 18 -6.24 -15.16 -4.75
N GLY A 19 -6.35 -15.76 -5.93
CA GLY A 19 -5.30 -15.75 -6.94
C GLY A 19 -4.92 -14.35 -7.40
N PHE A 20 -5.91 -13.48 -7.63
CA PHE A 20 -5.67 -12.10 -8.00
C PHE A 20 -4.94 -11.30 -6.91
N ASN A 21 -5.33 -11.47 -5.65
CA ASN A 21 -4.67 -10.78 -4.54
C ASN A 21 -3.22 -11.27 -4.33
N ILE A 22 -2.94 -12.56 -4.56
CA ILE A 22 -1.56 -13.07 -4.55
C ILE A 22 -0.72 -12.40 -5.64
N LEU A 23 -1.25 -12.30 -6.86
CA LEU A 23 -0.58 -11.62 -7.97
C LEU A 23 -0.29 -10.15 -7.65
N ILE A 24 -1.28 -9.43 -7.12
CA ILE A 24 -1.11 -8.03 -6.72
C ILE A 24 -0.06 -7.90 -5.61
N LEU A 25 -0.10 -8.75 -4.59
CA LEU A 25 0.88 -8.73 -3.52
C LEU A 25 2.29 -8.97 -4.05
N PHE A 26 2.46 -9.85 -5.03
CA PHE A 26 3.75 -10.06 -5.69
C PHE A 26 4.23 -8.80 -6.41
N VAL A 27 3.35 -8.11 -7.14
CA VAL A 27 3.66 -6.81 -7.76
C VAL A 27 4.05 -5.77 -6.71
N PHE A 28 3.32 -5.71 -5.59
CA PHE A 28 3.68 -4.81 -4.49
C PHE A 28 5.05 -5.12 -3.90
N VAL A 29 5.41 -6.40 -3.71
CA VAL A 29 6.73 -6.77 -3.21
C VAL A 29 7.84 -6.27 -4.14
N ILE A 30 7.69 -6.45 -5.45
CA ILE A 30 8.67 -5.96 -6.44
C ILE A 30 8.72 -4.43 -6.43
N TRP A 31 7.56 -3.76 -6.42
CA TRP A 31 7.48 -2.31 -6.35
C TRP A 31 8.22 -1.77 -5.12
N TRP A 32 7.89 -2.31 -3.95
CA TRP A 32 8.46 -1.87 -2.68
C TRP A 32 9.94 -2.20 -2.54
N TYR A 33 10.40 -3.31 -3.11
CA TYR A 33 11.84 -3.58 -3.22
C TYR A 33 12.57 -2.45 -3.94
N ASN A 34 12.07 -2.00 -5.09
CA ASN A 34 12.69 -0.91 -5.86
C ASN A 34 12.64 0.41 -5.09
N VAL A 35 11.49 0.75 -4.52
CA VAL A 35 11.31 1.96 -3.72
C VAL A 35 12.29 1.99 -2.53
N ILE A 36 12.40 0.91 -1.78
CA ILE A 36 13.33 0.79 -0.64
C ILE A 36 14.78 0.87 -1.14
N SER A 37 15.11 0.15 -2.21
CA SER A 37 16.44 0.19 -2.85
C SER A 37 16.86 1.62 -3.19
N THR A 38 15.94 2.40 -3.74
CA THR A 38 16.19 3.78 -4.14
C THR A 38 16.26 4.75 -2.97
N PHE A 39 15.28 4.73 -2.06
CA PHE A 39 15.22 5.73 -0.98
C PHE A 39 16.10 5.43 0.22
N ILE A 40 16.40 4.16 0.52
CA ILE A 40 17.23 3.78 1.67
C ILE A 40 18.69 3.57 1.26
N PHE A 41 18.93 2.93 0.12
CA PHE A 41 20.29 2.57 -0.31
C PHE A 41 20.85 3.48 -1.41
N GLY A 42 20.06 4.42 -1.94
CA GLY A 42 20.50 5.31 -3.01
C GLY A 42 20.79 4.58 -4.32
N HIS A 43 20.21 3.40 -4.51
CA HIS A 43 20.35 2.64 -5.75
C HIS A 43 19.32 3.12 -6.76
N TYR A 44 19.79 3.89 -7.73
CA TYR A 44 18.99 4.38 -8.83
C TYR A 44 19.26 3.54 -10.07
N SER A 45 18.19 3.16 -10.76
CA SER A 45 18.28 2.43 -12.04
C SER A 45 18.63 3.38 -13.18
N LEU A 46 18.29 4.67 -13.04
CA LEU A 46 18.49 5.72 -14.02
C LEU A 46 19.50 6.77 -13.53
N SER A 47 20.27 7.35 -14.46
CA SER A 47 21.29 8.37 -14.16
C SER A 47 20.88 9.78 -14.58
N GLY A 48 21.45 10.79 -13.91
CA GLY A 48 21.27 12.21 -14.22
C GLY A 48 19.83 12.67 -14.02
N GLU A 49 19.29 13.43 -14.97
CA GLU A 49 17.91 13.95 -14.89
C GLU A 49 16.85 12.84 -14.80
N LYS A 50 17.14 11.66 -15.34
CA LYS A 50 16.23 10.50 -15.29
C LYS A 50 16.10 9.91 -13.88
N GLN A 51 17.06 10.18 -13.00
CA GLN A 51 17.00 9.83 -11.59
C GLN A 51 15.86 10.57 -10.88
N MET A 52 15.64 11.84 -11.21
CA MET A 52 14.55 12.64 -10.65
C MET A 52 13.18 12.10 -11.09
N PHE A 53 13.09 11.62 -12.33
CA PHE A 53 11.89 10.95 -12.83
C PHE A 53 11.61 9.63 -12.11
N GLU A 54 12.64 8.82 -11.84
CA GLU A 54 12.54 7.58 -11.07
C GLU A 54 12.04 7.86 -9.64
N ILE A 55 12.62 8.86 -8.96
CA ILE A 55 12.17 9.31 -7.63
C ILE A 55 10.70 9.74 -7.67
N PHE A 56 10.30 10.52 -8.67
CA PHE A 56 8.92 10.98 -8.83
C PHE A 56 7.95 9.80 -9.01
N ILE A 57 8.27 8.86 -9.90
CA ILE A 57 7.46 7.65 -10.13
C ILE A 57 7.32 6.83 -8.85
N TYR A 58 8.42 6.57 -8.14
CA TYR A 58 8.38 5.80 -6.92
C TYR A 58 7.60 6.50 -5.83
N THR A 59 7.72 7.82 -5.72
CA THR A 59 6.93 8.60 -4.76
C THR A 59 5.44 8.51 -5.07
N VAL A 60 5.03 8.88 -6.29
CA VAL A 60 3.61 8.90 -6.69
C VAL A 60 3.01 7.49 -6.67
N GLY A 61 3.69 6.51 -7.27
CA GLY A 61 3.20 5.13 -7.34
C GLY A 61 3.08 4.47 -5.97
N SER A 62 3.90 4.86 -4.98
CA SER A 62 3.78 4.39 -3.60
C SER A 62 2.49 4.80 -2.91
N PHE A 63 1.81 5.86 -3.38
CA PHE A 63 0.48 6.25 -2.89
C PHE A 63 -0.63 5.79 -3.84
N VAL A 64 -0.42 5.90 -5.15
CA VAL A 64 -1.44 5.58 -6.16
C VAL A 64 -1.74 4.08 -6.19
N LEU A 65 -0.74 3.20 -6.12
CA LEU A 65 -0.97 1.74 -6.21
C LEU A 65 -1.78 1.21 -5.00
N PRO A 66 -1.44 1.54 -3.73
CA PRO A 66 -2.27 1.13 -2.59
C PRO A 66 -3.68 1.74 -2.64
N LEU A 67 -3.83 2.97 -3.13
CA LEU A 67 -5.13 3.62 -3.27
C LEU A 67 -6.03 2.91 -4.29
N LEU A 68 -5.51 2.60 -5.49
CA LEU A 68 -6.23 1.83 -6.50
C LEU A 68 -6.63 0.45 -5.97
N TYR A 69 -5.73 -0.22 -5.25
CA TYR A 69 -6.03 -1.51 -4.63
C TYR A 69 -7.10 -1.41 -3.54
N THR A 70 -7.11 -0.31 -2.79
CA THR A 70 -8.15 -0.02 -1.80
C THR A 70 -9.51 0.13 -2.47
N PHE A 71 -9.61 0.90 -3.56
CA PHE A 71 -10.85 1.01 -4.32
C PHE A 71 -11.30 -0.31 -4.93
N TYR A 72 -10.37 -1.12 -5.44
CA TYR A 72 -10.68 -2.47 -5.91
C TYR A 72 -11.32 -3.32 -4.81
N ILE A 73 -10.71 -3.35 -3.61
CA ILE A 73 -11.27 -4.10 -2.48
C ILE A 73 -12.61 -3.52 -2.06
N LEU A 74 -12.74 -2.21 -1.91
CA LEU A 74 -14.00 -1.57 -1.49
C LEU A 74 -15.13 -1.81 -2.50
N GLY A 75 -14.83 -1.83 -3.80
CA GLY A 75 -15.80 -2.17 -4.85
C GLY A 75 -16.24 -3.64 -4.83
N TYR A 76 -15.44 -4.54 -4.24
CA TYR A 76 -15.77 -5.95 -4.07
C TYR A 76 -16.61 -6.22 -2.80
N ILE A 77 -16.57 -5.31 -1.83
CA ILE A 77 -17.26 -5.46 -0.54
C ILE A 77 -18.66 -4.85 -0.61
N ASP A 78 -19.67 -5.67 -0.32
CA ASP A 78 -21.00 -5.15 0.02
C ASP A 78 -20.92 -4.42 1.37
N TYR A 79 -21.25 -3.11 1.37
CA TYR A 79 -21.04 -2.21 2.51
C TYR A 79 -21.72 -2.72 3.80
N ASN A 80 -22.80 -3.48 3.68
CA ASN A 80 -23.52 -4.09 4.80
C ASN A 80 -22.78 -5.26 5.46
N LYS A 81 -21.72 -5.78 4.83
CA LYS A 81 -20.94 -6.96 5.28
C LYS A 81 -19.57 -6.61 5.84
N ILE A 82 -19.19 -5.33 5.78
CA ILE A 82 -17.91 -4.77 6.28
C ILE A 82 -17.57 -5.24 7.71
N LYS A 83 -18.57 -5.39 8.58
CA LYS A 83 -18.37 -5.81 9.99
C LYS A 83 -17.74 -7.20 10.18
N LYS A 84 -17.76 -8.08 9.17
CA LYS A 84 -17.19 -9.45 9.26
C LYS A 84 -15.92 -9.66 8.45
N GLN A 85 -15.42 -8.63 7.79
CA GLN A 85 -14.48 -8.76 6.68
C GLN A 85 -13.04 -8.33 7.04
N SER A 86 -12.51 -8.88 8.15
CA SER A 86 -11.16 -8.52 8.65
C SER A 86 -10.03 -8.78 7.63
N LEU A 87 -10.19 -9.77 6.75
CA LEU A 87 -9.19 -10.12 5.74
C LEU A 87 -8.95 -8.97 4.76
N TYR A 88 -10.01 -8.33 4.28
CA TYR A 88 -9.92 -7.26 3.29
C TYR A 88 -9.24 -6.01 3.85
N PHE A 89 -9.55 -5.66 5.11
CA PHE A 89 -8.84 -4.58 5.81
C PHE A 89 -7.37 -4.91 6.07
N LYS A 90 -7.04 -6.17 6.36
CA LYS A 90 -5.64 -6.60 6.48
C LYS A 90 -4.89 -6.46 5.15
N LEU A 91 -5.53 -6.81 4.04
CA LEU A 91 -4.95 -6.65 2.70
C LEU A 91 -4.72 -5.18 2.35
N ILE A 92 -5.70 -4.31 2.60
CA ILE A 92 -5.54 -2.86 2.45
C ILE A 92 -4.38 -2.37 3.32
N GLY A 93 -4.38 -2.72 4.61
CA GLY A 93 -3.32 -2.32 5.54
C GLY A 93 -1.93 -2.77 5.08
N LEU A 94 -1.80 -3.98 4.56
CA LEU A 94 -0.53 -4.52 4.07
C LEU A 94 -0.04 -3.79 2.81
N ALA A 95 -0.94 -3.40 1.90
CA ALA A 95 -0.60 -2.61 0.73
C ALA A 95 -0.13 -1.18 1.11
N TRP A 96 -0.74 -0.57 2.14
CA TRP A 96 -0.41 0.78 2.60
C TRP A 96 0.81 0.85 3.52
N LEU A 97 1.14 -0.25 4.22
CA LEU A 97 2.17 -0.27 5.26
C LEU A 97 3.48 0.40 4.81
N PRO A 98 4.04 0.10 3.63
CA PRO A 98 5.34 0.68 3.29
C PRO A 98 5.23 2.15 2.84
N ALA A 99 4.06 2.59 2.34
CA ALA A 99 3.79 4.00 2.06
C ALA A 99 3.75 4.82 3.35
N ILE A 100 3.18 4.24 4.42
CA ILE A 100 3.20 4.84 5.75
C ILE A 100 4.64 4.93 6.28
N ILE A 101 5.45 3.89 6.09
CA ILE A 101 6.88 3.90 6.49
C ILE A 101 7.64 5.01 5.75
N LEU A 102 7.44 5.15 4.43
CA LEU A 102 8.05 6.25 3.67
C LEU A 102 7.61 7.62 4.17
N LEU A 103 6.31 7.79 4.44
CA LEU A 103 5.77 9.04 4.94
C LEU A 103 6.39 9.42 6.29
N ILE A 104 6.51 8.46 7.21
CA ILE A 104 7.16 8.68 8.51
C ILE A 104 8.63 9.08 8.33
N ASN A 105 9.37 8.37 7.47
CA ASN A 105 10.77 8.71 7.17
C ASN A 105 10.89 10.10 6.56
N PHE A 106 10.02 10.46 5.63
CA PHE A 106 9.98 11.80 5.04
C PHE A 106 9.74 12.88 6.10
N ILE A 107 8.73 12.70 6.96
CA ILE A 107 8.43 13.64 8.06
C ILE A 107 9.62 13.76 9.01
N TYR A 108 10.26 12.64 9.35
CA TYR A 108 11.44 12.64 10.21
C TYR A 108 12.60 13.44 9.59
N ILE A 109 12.92 13.20 8.32
CA ILE A 109 13.95 13.96 7.60
C ILE A 109 13.61 15.45 7.61
N GLN A 110 12.40 15.84 7.22
CA GLN A 110 12.00 17.25 7.20
C GLN A 110 12.06 17.91 8.59
N SER A 111 11.80 17.14 9.64
CA SER A 111 11.83 17.62 11.03
C SER A 111 13.25 17.70 11.62
N THR A 112 14.25 17.08 10.97
CA THR A 112 15.65 17.06 11.42
C THR A 112 16.58 17.92 10.56
N ILE A 113 16.10 18.44 9.43
CA ILE A 113 16.80 19.49 8.67
C ILE A 113 16.92 20.72 9.57
N ASP A 114 18.15 21.07 9.94
CA ASP A 114 18.46 22.24 10.75
C ASP A 114 18.24 23.50 9.90
N ASN A 115 17.02 24.05 9.95
CA ASN A 115 16.63 25.30 9.27
C ASN A 115 17.24 26.55 9.95
N ARG A 116 18.48 26.46 10.43
CA ARG A 116 19.21 27.66 10.87
C ARG A 116 19.44 28.53 9.65
N VAL A 117 18.62 29.57 9.54
CA VAL A 117 18.95 30.75 8.74
C VAL A 117 20.22 31.31 9.36
N TYR A 118 21.36 30.96 8.79
CA TYR A 118 22.59 31.71 9.01
C TYR A 118 22.32 33.09 8.41
N PHE A 119 21.89 34.04 9.25
CA PHE A 119 21.96 35.45 8.92
C PHE A 119 23.46 35.78 8.85
N GLU A 120 24.01 35.79 7.63
CA GLU A 120 25.21 36.56 7.33
C GLU A 120 24.85 38.05 7.20
#